data_AF-A0A4P9ZVD0-F1
#
_entry.id   AF-A0A4P9ZVD0-F1
#
_cell.length_a   1.000
_cell.length_b   1.000
_cell.length_c   1.000
_cell.angle_alpha   90.00
_cell.angle_beta   90.00
_cell.angle_gamma   90.00
#
_symmetry.space_group_name_H-M   'P 1'
#
loop_
_entity.id
_entity.type
_entity.pdbx_description
1 polymer ?
#
loop_
_entity_poly.entity_id
_entity_poly.type
_entity_poly.pdbx_seq_one_letter_code
_entity_poly.pdbx_strand_id
1 'polypeptide(L)'
;MLREPDPTQLQLTWLGHASFLLQANGLNILFDPVFSARCSPVQFVGPKRIRPTPCTVAELPPIDLVVISHNHYDHMDVETIRALGSRPHYIVPLGNKQWLEDLGATRVTEMDWWDESNLDLLSAGGSSATSTTATPEETPAPTTTEPRRGQVQVVCTPCQHFTGRGLTDRYRTLWASFCLVFPSGQRFYFAGDTGYRTVTSRAHEATLDQPDDPTPVCPAFKEIGDRYGPFDLACIPIGAYSPRWVFSPVHCSPEDAVRVHEDVRARKSVAMHWGTFILTDETLNEPPERLAAALKNRGHQPDAFSTMDIGATMVAPATEPRSADL
;
A
#
# COMPACT_ATOMS: atom_id res chain seq x y z
N MET A 1 5.61 -19.27 -5.43
CA MET A 1 4.35 -18.53 -5.17
C MET A 1 4.30 -17.16 -5.85
N LEU A 2 5.39 -16.42 -6.04
CA LEU A 2 5.36 -15.04 -6.61
C LEU A 2 5.34 -14.91 -8.15
N ARG A 3 5.42 -16.01 -8.93
CA ARG A 3 5.78 -15.94 -10.35
C ARG A 3 4.60 -16.11 -11.33
N GLU A 4 3.49 -16.69 -10.89
CA GLU A 4 2.33 -16.98 -11.76
C GLU A 4 1.01 -16.75 -10.99
N PRO A 5 0.59 -15.49 -10.84
CA PRO A 5 -0.67 -15.18 -10.19
C PRO A 5 -1.85 -15.60 -11.06
N ASP A 6 -2.91 -16.10 -10.44
CA ASP A 6 -4.19 -16.33 -11.10
C ASP A 6 -4.72 -14.97 -11.60
N PRO A 7 -4.94 -14.79 -12.92
CA PRO A 7 -5.40 -13.52 -13.47
C PRO A 7 -6.82 -13.14 -13.03
N THR A 8 -7.54 -14.02 -12.33
CA THR A 8 -8.91 -13.79 -11.85
C THR A 8 -8.97 -13.36 -10.38
N GLN A 9 -7.83 -13.33 -9.67
CA GLN A 9 -7.79 -13.08 -8.23
C GLN A 9 -6.85 -11.94 -7.87
N LEU A 10 -7.19 -11.21 -6.80
CA LEU A 10 -6.26 -10.30 -6.14
C LEU A 10 -5.39 -11.11 -5.18
N GLN A 11 -4.09 -11.17 -5.44
CA GLN A 11 -3.12 -11.79 -4.55
C GLN A 11 -2.22 -10.71 -3.94
N LEU A 12 -2.22 -10.60 -2.63
CA LEU A 12 -1.48 -9.57 -1.89
C LEU A 12 -0.40 -10.21 -1.03
N THR A 13 0.85 -9.77 -1.20
CA THR A 13 1.98 -10.16 -0.37
C THR A 13 2.45 -8.96 0.43
N TRP A 14 2.52 -9.10 1.76
CA TRP A 14 3.03 -8.05 2.63
C TRP A 14 4.56 -8.10 2.68
N LEU A 15 5.22 -7.03 2.26
CA LEU A 15 6.70 -6.95 2.21
C LEU A 15 7.28 -6.28 3.46
N GLY A 16 6.42 -5.86 4.39
CA GLY A 16 6.74 -5.11 5.59
C GLY A 16 6.37 -3.63 5.47
N HIS A 17 6.08 -3.00 6.60
CA HIS A 17 5.65 -1.59 6.71
C HIS A 17 4.41 -1.30 5.85
N ALA A 18 4.45 -0.29 4.99
CA ALA A 18 3.43 -0.02 3.96
C ALA A 18 3.73 -0.68 2.60
N SER A 19 4.80 -1.49 2.51
CA SER A 19 5.20 -2.12 1.26
C SER A 19 4.39 -3.37 0.95
N PHE A 20 3.75 -3.38 -0.22
CA PHE A 20 3.00 -4.54 -0.72
C PHE A 20 3.36 -4.86 -2.15
N LEU A 21 3.32 -6.15 -2.48
CA LEU A 21 3.20 -6.62 -3.85
C LEU A 21 1.77 -7.13 -4.06
N LEU A 22 1.02 -6.42 -4.90
CA LEU A 22 -0.28 -6.87 -5.41
C LEU A 22 -0.07 -7.50 -6.79
N GLN A 23 -0.57 -8.72 -6.95
CA GLN A 23 -0.63 -9.40 -8.21
C GLN A 23 -2.10 -9.56 -8.62
N ALA A 24 -2.46 -8.98 -9.76
CA ALA A 24 -3.85 -8.91 -10.22
C ALA A 24 -3.90 -8.70 -11.74
N ASN A 25 -4.78 -9.43 -12.43
CA ASN A 25 -5.00 -9.30 -13.88
C ASN A 25 -3.70 -9.32 -14.71
N GLY A 26 -2.76 -10.18 -14.33
CA GLY A 26 -1.47 -10.31 -15.01
C GLY A 26 -0.46 -9.20 -14.73
N LEU A 27 -0.76 -8.26 -13.83
CA LEU A 27 0.15 -7.19 -13.40
C LEU A 27 0.78 -7.52 -12.04
N ASN A 28 2.06 -7.15 -11.90
CA ASN A 28 2.75 -7.05 -10.62
C ASN A 28 2.87 -5.58 -10.23
N ILE A 29 2.19 -5.19 -9.15
CA ILE A 29 2.05 -3.81 -8.69
C ILE A 29 2.69 -3.68 -7.31
N LEU A 30 3.69 -2.80 -7.18
CA LEU A 30 4.28 -2.45 -5.89
C LEU A 30 3.65 -1.19 -5.32
N PHE A 31 3.42 -1.21 -4.00
CA PHE A 31 3.00 -0.04 -3.23
C PHE A 31 4.11 0.32 -2.24
N ASP A 32 4.43 1.60 -2.14
CA ASP A 32 5.38 2.19 -1.17
C ASP A 32 6.60 1.30 -0.86
N PRO A 33 7.40 0.92 -1.87
CA PRO A 33 8.37 -0.15 -1.72
C PRO A 33 9.62 0.34 -0.97
N VAL A 34 9.85 -0.22 0.23
CA VAL A 34 11.00 0.10 1.09
C VAL A 34 11.79 -1.16 1.42
N PHE A 35 12.94 -1.31 0.77
CA PHE A 35 13.85 -2.44 0.98
C PHE A 35 15.09 -2.06 1.79
N SER A 36 15.39 -0.76 1.92
CA SER A 36 16.47 -0.24 2.74
C SER A 36 16.40 -0.66 4.21
N ALA A 37 17.57 -0.69 4.87
CA ALA A 37 17.66 -0.97 6.29
C ALA A 37 17.16 0.19 7.16
N ARG A 38 17.20 1.42 6.64
CA ARG A 38 16.74 2.63 7.33
C ARG A 38 15.86 3.53 6.48
N CYS A 39 14.85 4.12 7.12
CA CYS A 39 14.00 5.17 6.56
C CYS A 39 14.72 6.52 6.70
N SER A 40 15.63 6.82 5.78
CA SER A 40 16.51 7.99 5.90
C SER A 40 17.12 8.38 4.55
N PRO A 41 17.52 9.64 4.35
CA PRO A 41 18.35 10.02 3.21
C PRO A 41 19.68 9.26 3.15
N VAL A 42 20.15 8.73 4.27
CA VAL A 42 21.43 8.03 4.40
C VAL A 42 21.30 6.79 5.29
N GLN A 43 22.02 5.72 4.98
CA GLN A 43 21.84 4.43 5.66
C GLN A 43 22.57 4.31 7.03
N PHE A 44 23.28 5.34 7.49
CA PHE A 44 23.97 5.34 8.78
C PHE A 44 23.20 6.03 9.93
N VAL A 45 22.16 6.81 9.65
CA VAL A 45 21.31 7.49 10.66
C VAL A 45 19.83 7.37 10.28
N GLY A 46 18.92 7.55 11.24
CA GLY A 46 17.46 7.46 11.06
C GLY A 46 16.87 6.11 11.49
N PRO A 47 15.53 5.96 11.49
CA PRO A 47 14.84 4.75 11.95
C PRO A 47 15.35 3.51 11.22
N LYS A 48 15.80 2.50 11.97
CA LYS A 48 16.25 1.21 11.43
C LYS A 48 15.12 0.20 11.51
N ARG A 49 14.95 -0.60 10.46
CA ARG A 49 13.99 -1.70 10.49
C ARG A 49 14.34 -2.71 11.57
N ILE A 50 13.32 -3.26 12.21
CA ILE A 50 13.46 -4.29 13.26
C ILE A 50 13.22 -5.70 12.72
N ARG A 51 12.58 -5.83 11.56
CA ARG A 51 12.36 -7.10 10.84
C ARG A 51 12.92 -6.97 9.43
N PRO A 52 13.62 -7.98 8.89
CA PRO A 52 14.18 -7.94 7.53
C PRO A 52 13.07 -7.95 6.46
N THR A 53 13.41 -7.61 5.22
CA THR A 53 12.50 -7.83 4.10
C THR A 53 12.42 -9.33 3.82
N PRO A 54 11.30 -9.81 3.27
CA PRO A 54 11.18 -11.21 2.91
C PRO A 54 12.02 -11.59 1.67
N CYS A 55 12.46 -10.59 0.90
CA CYS A 55 13.31 -10.75 -0.28
C CYS A 55 14.08 -9.45 -0.57
N THR A 56 14.96 -9.49 -1.57
CA THR A 56 15.62 -8.35 -2.19
C THR A 56 14.83 -7.84 -3.40
N VAL A 57 15.11 -6.62 -3.86
CA VAL A 57 14.49 -6.05 -5.08
C VAL A 57 14.75 -6.94 -6.31
N ALA A 58 15.92 -7.57 -6.39
CA ALA A 58 16.28 -8.46 -7.51
C ALA A 58 15.53 -9.80 -7.51
N GLU A 59 14.97 -10.21 -6.37
CA GLU A 59 14.20 -11.45 -6.22
C GLU A 59 12.71 -11.25 -6.48
N LEU A 60 12.25 -10.00 -6.58
CA LEU A 60 10.87 -9.68 -6.95
C LEU A 60 10.57 -10.17 -8.37
N PRO A 61 9.29 -10.52 -8.66
CA PRO A 61 8.90 -10.71 -10.04
C PRO A 61 9.08 -9.40 -10.84
N PRO A 62 9.15 -9.50 -12.18
CA PRO A 62 8.97 -8.39 -13.11
C PRO A 62 7.90 -7.37 -12.64
N ILE A 63 8.30 -6.20 -12.13
CA ILE A 63 7.34 -5.16 -11.69
C ILE A 63 6.89 -4.35 -12.90
N ASP A 64 5.57 -4.13 -12.99
CA ASP A 64 4.91 -3.42 -14.09
C ASP A 64 4.46 -2.01 -13.67
N LEU A 65 4.00 -1.88 -12.44
CA LEU A 65 3.51 -0.62 -11.86
C LEU A 65 4.06 -0.43 -10.44
N VAL A 66 4.46 0.79 -10.11
CA VAL A 66 4.80 1.23 -8.75
C VAL A 66 3.88 2.40 -8.40
N VAL A 67 3.20 2.31 -7.26
CA VAL A 67 2.33 3.36 -6.73
C VAL A 67 2.94 3.86 -5.43
N ILE A 68 3.14 5.18 -5.33
CA ILE A 68 3.73 5.81 -4.14
C ILE A 68 2.72 6.76 -3.52
N SER A 69 2.37 6.58 -2.25
CA SER A 69 1.39 7.42 -1.54
C SER A 69 1.88 8.84 -1.29
N HIS A 70 3.14 8.99 -0.89
CA HIS A 70 3.76 10.27 -0.57
C HIS A 70 5.28 10.14 -0.45
N ASN A 71 5.98 11.24 -0.17
CA ASN A 71 7.43 11.29 -0.26
C ASN A 71 8.19 11.08 1.05
N HIS A 72 7.60 10.53 2.12
CA HIS A 72 8.41 10.22 3.30
C HIS A 72 9.38 9.06 3.03
N TYR A 73 10.47 8.99 3.80
CA TYR A 73 11.55 8.02 3.56
C TYR A 73 11.15 6.57 3.82
N ASP A 74 10.08 6.34 4.58
CA ASP A 74 9.49 5.05 4.86
C ASP A 74 8.41 4.63 3.84
N HIS A 75 8.17 5.43 2.81
CA HIS A 75 7.26 5.12 1.69
C HIS A 75 7.93 5.25 0.32
N MET A 76 8.84 6.20 0.18
CA MET A 76 9.63 6.47 -1.03
C MET A 76 11.11 6.28 -0.72
N ASP A 77 11.56 5.02 -0.80
CA ASP A 77 12.94 4.62 -0.51
C ASP A 77 13.85 4.83 -1.73
N VAL A 78 14.88 5.65 -1.54
CA VAL A 78 15.80 6.08 -2.61
C VAL A 78 16.48 4.90 -3.30
N GLU A 79 17.00 3.95 -2.51
CA GLU A 79 17.76 2.82 -3.05
C GLU A 79 16.84 1.82 -3.78
N THR A 80 15.62 1.65 -3.28
CA THR A 80 14.61 0.82 -3.97
C THR A 80 14.21 1.42 -5.31
N ILE A 81 13.95 2.73 -5.39
CA ILE A 81 13.60 3.38 -6.67
C ILE A 81 14.76 3.28 -7.68
N ARG A 82 16.01 3.50 -7.24
CA ARG A 82 17.20 3.32 -8.08
C ARG A 82 17.34 1.89 -8.61
N ALA A 83 17.08 0.90 -7.77
CA ALA A 83 17.16 -0.51 -8.14
C ALA A 83 16.06 -0.92 -9.15
N LEU A 84 14.87 -0.33 -9.05
CA LEU A 84 13.77 -0.55 -10.00
C LEU A 84 13.99 0.17 -11.35
N GLY A 85 14.59 1.36 -11.32
CA GLY A 85 14.99 2.13 -12.49
C GLY A 85 13.84 2.50 -13.42
N SER A 86 14.04 2.40 -14.73
CA SER A 86 13.07 2.84 -15.75
C SER A 86 12.06 1.77 -16.17
N ARG A 87 12.14 0.56 -15.59
CA ARG A 87 11.39 -0.59 -16.05
C ARG A 87 9.89 -0.47 -15.76
N PRO A 88 9.43 -0.22 -14.52
CA PRO A 88 8.00 -0.10 -14.25
C PRO A 88 7.47 1.28 -14.66
N HIS A 89 6.15 1.37 -14.77
CA HIS A 89 5.45 2.66 -14.74
C HIS A 89 5.29 3.12 -13.29
N TYR A 90 5.46 4.40 -13.01
CA TYR A 90 5.29 4.97 -11.68
C TYR A 90 4.07 5.89 -11.65
N ILE A 91 3.26 5.76 -10.61
CA ILE A 91 2.15 6.67 -10.27
C ILE A 91 2.50 7.35 -8.95
N VAL A 92 2.46 8.68 -8.95
CA VAL A 92 2.78 9.50 -7.78
C VAL A 92 1.83 10.71 -7.66
N PRO A 93 1.62 11.25 -6.45
CA PRO A 93 0.85 12.48 -6.27
C PRO A 93 1.60 13.70 -6.81
N LEU A 94 0.85 14.77 -7.07
CA LEU A 94 1.33 16.06 -7.56
C LEU A 94 2.63 16.57 -6.86
N GLY A 95 3.60 17.02 -7.64
CA GLY A 95 4.91 17.51 -7.19
C GLY A 95 5.97 16.45 -6.87
N ASN A 96 5.65 15.15 -6.92
CA ASN A 96 6.60 14.08 -6.58
C ASN A 96 7.35 13.51 -7.79
N LYS A 97 6.93 13.80 -9.02
CA LYS A 97 7.50 13.20 -10.24
C LYS A 97 8.99 13.45 -10.40
N GLN A 98 9.43 14.69 -10.22
CA GLN A 98 10.83 15.07 -10.42
C GLN A 98 11.78 14.25 -9.53
N TRP A 99 11.36 13.91 -8.30
CA TRP A 99 12.16 13.07 -7.40
C TRP A 99 12.41 11.68 -7.97
N LEU A 100 11.43 11.08 -8.64
CA LEU A 100 11.59 9.75 -9.24
C LEU A 100 12.45 9.82 -10.51
N GLU A 101 12.28 10.88 -11.31
CA GLU A 101 13.08 11.11 -12.52
C GLU A 101 14.56 11.30 -12.18
N ASP A 102 14.86 12.05 -11.12
CA ASP A 102 16.22 12.24 -10.59
C ASP A 102 16.85 10.92 -10.09
N LEU A 103 16.03 9.91 -9.76
CA LEU A 103 16.46 8.57 -9.34
C LEU A 103 16.50 7.55 -10.49
N GLY A 104 16.20 7.95 -11.72
CA GLY A 104 16.31 7.12 -12.93
C GLY A 104 15.00 6.55 -13.46
N ALA A 105 13.85 6.95 -12.91
CA ALA A 105 12.55 6.60 -13.49
C ALA A 105 12.29 7.43 -14.75
N THR A 106 11.79 6.80 -15.83
CA THR A 106 11.48 7.51 -17.09
C THR A 106 10.00 7.49 -17.46
N ARG A 107 9.20 6.72 -16.73
CA ARG A 107 7.77 6.52 -16.97
C ARG A 107 7.01 6.89 -15.71
N VAL A 108 6.74 8.18 -15.53
CA VAL A 108 6.10 8.70 -14.32
C VAL A 108 4.85 9.51 -14.68
N THR A 109 3.71 9.06 -14.16
CA THR A 109 2.44 9.80 -14.18
C THR A 109 2.26 10.46 -12.83
N GLU A 110 2.07 11.77 -12.85
CA GLU A 110 1.77 12.59 -11.68
C GLU A 110 0.29 12.91 -11.65
N MET A 111 -0.34 12.84 -10.47
CA MET A 111 -1.79 12.93 -10.32
C MET A 111 -2.17 13.84 -9.14
N ASP A 112 -3.15 14.72 -9.33
CA ASP A 112 -3.86 15.41 -8.24
C ASP A 112 -4.97 14.50 -7.68
N TRP A 113 -5.58 14.87 -6.56
CA TRP A 113 -6.73 14.13 -6.05
C TRP A 113 -7.89 14.15 -7.04
N TRP A 114 -8.53 13.00 -7.16
CA TRP A 114 -9.61 12.66 -8.08
C TRP A 114 -9.20 12.55 -9.54
N ASP A 115 -7.92 12.71 -9.88
CA ASP A 115 -7.44 12.32 -11.20
C ASP A 115 -7.58 10.80 -11.38
N GLU A 116 -7.89 10.41 -12.61
CA GLU A 116 -8.02 9.02 -13.03
C GLU A 116 -7.06 8.75 -14.20
N SER A 117 -6.34 7.64 -14.15
CA SER A 117 -5.42 7.22 -15.20
C SER A 117 -5.72 5.78 -15.62
N ASN A 118 -6.15 5.62 -16.87
CA ASN A 118 -6.33 4.31 -17.48
C ASN A 118 -4.99 3.84 -18.06
N LEU A 119 -4.38 2.86 -17.43
CA LEU A 119 -3.09 2.32 -17.83
C LEU A 119 -3.27 1.01 -18.58
N ASP A 120 -2.53 0.90 -19.68
CA ASP A 120 -2.39 -0.32 -20.45
C ASP A 120 -0.91 -0.68 -20.51
N LEU A 121 -0.53 -1.69 -19.73
CA LEU A 121 0.87 -2.03 -19.43
C LEU A 121 1.24 -3.35 -20.10
N LEU A 122 2.41 -3.34 -20.75
CA LEU A 122 3.03 -4.54 -21.29
C LEU A 122 3.96 -5.13 -20.24
N SER A 123 3.53 -6.24 -19.62
CA SER A 123 4.37 -7.02 -18.73
C SER A 123 5.41 -7.78 -19.55
N ALA A 124 6.68 -7.49 -19.31
CA ALA A 124 7.78 -8.24 -19.92
C ALA A 124 7.72 -9.68 -19.39
N GLY A 125 7.53 -10.65 -20.29
CA GLY A 125 7.53 -12.08 -19.97
C GLY A 125 8.76 -12.45 -19.13
N GLY A 126 8.54 -13.25 -18.08
CA GLY A 126 9.63 -13.71 -17.23
C GLY A 126 10.49 -14.73 -17.98
N SER A 127 11.79 -14.48 -18.12
CA SER A 127 12.72 -15.54 -18.49
C SER A 127 13.00 -16.39 -17.24
N SER A 128 12.42 -17.58 -17.17
CA SER A 128 12.79 -18.56 -16.14
C SER A 128 14.21 -19.03 -16.40
N ALA A 129 15.21 -18.47 -15.70
CA ALA A 129 16.52 -19.09 -15.60
C ALA A 129 16.40 -20.28 -14.63
N THR A 130 16.16 -21.47 -15.18
CA THR A 130 16.22 -22.72 -14.43
C THR A 130 17.69 -22.95 -14.04
N SER A 131 18.02 -22.73 -12.76
CA SER A 131 19.28 -23.18 -12.19
C SER A 131 19.20 -24.70 -12.02
N THR A 132 19.67 -25.44 -13.00
CA THR A 132 19.80 -26.90 -12.92
C THR A 132 21.27 -27.27 -12.85
N THR A 133 21.73 -27.73 -11.69
CA THR A 133 22.74 -28.80 -11.63
C THR A 133 22.14 -30.00 -12.35
N ALA A 134 22.43 -30.14 -13.64
CA ALA A 134 21.92 -31.22 -14.48
C ALA A 134 22.92 -32.37 -14.54
N THR A 135 22.46 -33.57 -14.17
CA THR A 135 22.80 -34.81 -14.87
C THR A 135 22.34 -34.72 -16.33
N PRO A 136 23.07 -35.31 -17.29
CA PRO A 136 22.81 -35.10 -18.71
C PRO A 136 21.71 -36.04 -19.21
N GLU A 137 20.44 -35.65 -19.09
CA GLU A 137 19.37 -36.19 -19.93
C GLU A 137 18.22 -35.17 -20.01
N GLU A 138 17.90 -34.77 -21.25
CA GLU A 138 16.84 -33.84 -21.68
C GLU A 138 16.91 -32.39 -21.15
N THR A 139 17.48 -31.50 -21.98
CA THR A 139 17.31 -30.05 -21.84
C THR A 139 15.88 -29.69 -22.28
N PRO A 140 14.99 -29.20 -21.40
CA PRO A 140 13.71 -28.69 -21.85
C PRO A 140 13.92 -27.41 -22.65
N ALA A 141 13.19 -27.26 -23.76
CA ALA A 141 13.24 -26.05 -24.59
C ALA A 141 12.92 -24.81 -23.73
N PRO A 142 13.57 -23.66 -23.96
CA PRO A 142 13.26 -22.43 -23.23
C PRO A 142 11.81 -22.02 -23.56
N THR A 143 10.93 -22.11 -22.56
CA THR A 143 9.56 -21.58 -22.66
C THR A 143 9.62 -20.06 -22.56
N THR A 144 9.76 -19.37 -23.69
CA THR A 144 9.53 -17.93 -23.76
C THR A 144 8.06 -17.67 -23.46
N THR A 145 7.77 -17.12 -22.28
CA THR A 145 6.43 -16.64 -21.95
C THR A 145 6.17 -15.37 -22.75
N GLU A 146 5.14 -15.38 -23.60
CA GLU A 146 4.70 -14.20 -24.35
C GLU A 146 4.48 -13.00 -23.40
N PRO A 147 4.78 -11.76 -23.83
CA PRO A 147 4.49 -10.58 -23.04
C PRO A 147 2.98 -10.51 -22.72
N ARG A 148 2.65 -10.35 -21.43
CA ARG A 148 1.26 -10.27 -20.96
C ARG A 148 0.85 -8.81 -20.90
N ARG A 149 -0.28 -8.47 -21.51
CA ARG A 149 -0.85 -7.12 -21.44
C ARG A 149 -1.83 -7.06 -20.27
N GLY A 150 -1.69 -6.07 -19.39
CA GLY A 150 -2.59 -5.88 -18.25
C GLY A 150 -3.11 -4.44 -18.21
N GLN A 151 -4.40 -4.29 -17.91
CA GLN A 151 -5.08 -3.01 -17.84
C GLN A 151 -5.56 -2.73 -16.41
N VAL A 152 -5.44 -1.47 -15.98
CA VAL A 152 -5.91 -1.00 -14.67
C VAL A 152 -6.22 0.49 -14.75
N GLN A 153 -7.35 0.89 -14.19
CA GLN A 153 -7.63 2.29 -13.88
C GLN A 153 -7.08 2.58 -12.49
N VAL A 154 -6.22 3.59 -12.38
CA VAL A 154 -5.70 4.09 -11.10
C VAL A 154 -6.37 5.42 -10.82
N VAL A 155 -6.90 5.59 -9.61
CA VAL A 155 -7.50 6.85 -9.13
C VAL A 155 -6.67 7.34 -7.96
N CYS A 156 -6.17 8.57 -8.07
CA CYS A 156 -5.51 9.25 -6.96
C CYS A 156 -6.61 9.82 -6.06
N THR A 157 -6.64 9.47 -4.78
CA THR A 157 -7.74 9.85 -3.87
C THR A 157 -7.21 10.54 -2.62
N PRO A 158 -7.97 11.46 -1.99
CA PRO A 158 -7.48 12.18 -0.83
C PRO A 158 -7.20 11.26 0.37
N CYS A 159 -6.27 11.69 1.21
CA CYS A 159 -6.12 11.21 2.58
C CYS A 159 -5.61 12.37 3.46
N GLN A 160 -5.56 12.17 4.79
CA GLN A 160 -5.19 13.20 5.76
C GLN A 160 -3.75 12.99 6.24
N HIS A 161 -2.77 13.58 5.54
CA HIS A 161 -1.35 13.44 5.88
C HIS A 161 -0.55 14.70 5.50
N PHE A 162 0.78 14.58 5.40
CA PHE A 162 1.69 15.62 4.94
C PHE A 162 2.87 15.05 4.16
N THR A 163 3.75 15.91 3.64
CA THR A 163 4.96 15.56 2.90
C THR A 163 6.17 16.33 3.39
N GLY A 164 7.38 15.84 3.07
CA GLY A 164 8.65 16.52 3.28
C GLY A 164 9.83 15.55 3.43
N ARG A 165 10.96 15.83 2.79
CA ARG A 165 12.19 15.04 2.88
C ARG A 165 13.37 15.82 3.44
N GLY A 166 13.32 17.15 3.40
CA GLY A 166 14.32 18.06 3.90
C GLY A 166 13.77 19.03 4.95
N LEU A 167 14.56 20.07 5.24
CA LEU A 167 14.21 21.07 6.25
C LEU A 167 13.23 22.14 5.74
N THR A 168 13.06 22.27 4.41
CA THR A 168 12.36 23.42 3.79
C THR A 168 11.28 23.02 2.79
N ASP A 169 11.01 21.73 2.63
CA ASP A 169 10.12 21.17 1.61
C ASP A 169 8.83 20.56 2.19
N ARG A 170 8.55 20.81 3.47
CA ARG A 170 7.30 20.36 4.10
C ARG A 170 6.09 20.92 3.35
N TYR A 171 5.11 20.07 3.03
CA TYR A 171 3.89 20.39 2.27
C TYR A 171 4.12 20.91 0.84
N ARG A 172 5.32 20.72 0.25
CA ARG A 172 5.58 21.15 -1.15
C ARG A 172 5.09 20.18 -2.21
N THR A 173 4.79 18.94 -1.83
CA THR A 173 4.22 17.93 -2.73
C THR A 173 2.96 17.34 -2.11
N LEU A 174 2.13 16.73 -2.93
CA LEU A 174 0.88 16.12 -2.50
C LEU A 174 1.15 14.73 -1.87
N TRP A 175 0.22 14.31 -1.01
CA TRP A 175 0.09 12.96 -0.45
C TRP A 175 -1.26 12.40 -0.89
N ALA A 176 -1.38 11.09 -1.07
CA ALA A 176 -2.63 10.49 -1.53
C ALA A 176 -2.82 9.05 -1.05
N SER A 177 -4.08 8.63 -1.06
CA SER A 177 -4.48 7.22 -1.14
C SER A 177 -4.79 6.86 -2.60
N PHE A 178 -4.92 5.57 -2.91
CA PHE A 178 -5.14 5.12 -4.28
C PHE A 178 -6.24 4.06 -4.37
N CYS A 179 -7.09 4.19 -5.39
CA CYS A 179 -8.02 3.14 -5.81
C CYS A 179 -7.53 2.53 -7.12
N LEU A 180 -7.56 1.20 -7.21
CA LEU A 180 -7.30 0.47 -8.44
C LEU A 180 -8.60 -0.22 -8.85
N VAL A 181 -9.05 0.03 -10.07
CA VAL A 181 -10.21 -0.61 -10.69
C VAL A 181 -9.72 -1.43 -11.87
N PHE A 182 -9.99 -2.72 -11.81
CA PHE A 182 -9.55 -3.68 -12.82
C PHE A 182 -10.68 -4.00 -13.81
N PRO A 183 -10.38 -4.39 -15.07
CA PRO A 183 -11.39 -4.78 -16.06
C PRO A 183 -12.29 -5.95 -15.62
N SER A 184 -11.83 -6.78 -14.68
CA SER A 184 -12.63 -7.84 -14.05
C SER A 184 -13.74 -7.31 -13.13
N GLY A 185 -13.76 -6.00 -12.87
CA GLY A 185 -14.65 -5.35 -11.89
C GLY A 185 -14.11 -5.40 -10.45
N GLN A 186 -12.97 -6.07 -10.22
CA GLN A 186 -12.29 -6.10 -8.92
C GLN A 186 -11.74 -4.72 -8.58
N ARG A 187 -11.82 -4.36 -7.29
CA ARG A 187 -11.40 -3.04 -6.78
C ARG A 187 -10.49 -3.20 -5.57
N PHE A 188 -9.36 -2.53 -5.59
CA PHE A 188 -8.38 -2.49 -4.50
C PHE A 188 -8.19 -1.06 -3.99
N TYR A 189 -8.05 -0.90 -2.67
CA TYR A 189 -7.78 0.39 -2.04
C TYR A 189 -6.46 0.37 -1.26
N PHE A 190 -5.64 1.40 -1.42
CA PHE A 190 -4.41 1.60 -0.67
C PHE A 190 -4.47 2.95 0.03
N ALA A 191 -4.57 2.95 1.36
CA ALA A 191 -4.82 4.17 2.13
C ALA A 191 -3.63 5.14 2.20
N GLY A 192 -2.40 4.66 1.91
CA GLY A 192 -1.18 5.36 2.29
C GLY A 192 -1.12 5.63 3.80
N ASP A 193 -0.35 6.64 4.20
CA ASP A 193 -0.43 7.17 5.56
C ASP A 193 -1.56 8.18 5.66
N THR A 194 -2.32 8.06 6.74
CA THR A 194 -3.44 8.97 6.96
C THR A 194 -3.89 8.96 8.40
N GLY A 195 -4.33 10.13 8.88
CA GLY A 195 -5.22 10.24 10.03
C GLY A 195 -6.68 10.05 9.62
N TYR A 196 -7.54 9.85 10.62
CA TYR A 196 -8.99 9.82 10.42
C TYR A 196 -9.67 11.03 11.07
N ARG A 197 -9.15 11.49 12.20
CA ARG A 197 -9.67 12.60 12.99
C ARG A 197 -8.55 13.26 13.79
N THR A 198 -8.78 14.44 14.35
CA THR A 198 -7.81 15.09 15.25
C THR A 198 -8.23 14.94 16.71
N VAL A 199 -7.39 14.26 17.48
CA VAL A 199 -7.45 14.18 18.94
C VAL A 199 -6.64 15.33 19.53
N THR A 200 -7.23 16.08 20.45
CA THR A 200 -6.64 17.34 20.97
C THR A 200 -6.03 17.18 22.36
N SER A 201 -6.36 16.11 23.08
CA SER A 201 -5.83 15.83 24.42
C SER A 201 -6.09 14.37 24.84
N ARG A 202 -5.45 13.93 25.93
CA ARG A 202 -5.77 12.64 26.57
C ARG A 202 -7.22 12.53 27.02
N ALA A 203 -7.80 13.63 27.52
CA ALA A 203 -9.19 13.65 27.96
C ALA A 203 -10.15 13.46 26.77
N HIS A 204 -9.83 14.07 25.63
CA HIS A 204 -10.56 13.85 24.38
C HIS A 204 -10.41 12.39 23.89
N GLU A 205 -9.21 11.82 23.96
CA GLU A 205 -9.02 10.40 23.59
C GLU A 205 -9.93 9.44 24.38
N ALA A 206 -10.14 9.71 25.67
CA ALA A 206 -11.01 8.91 26.53
C ALA A 206 -12.51 8.98 26.18
N THR A 207 -12.94 9.93 25.35
CA THR A 207 -14.34 10.08 24.93
C THR A 207 -14.61 9.53 23.53
N LEU A 208 -13.60 9.06 22.81
CA LEU A 208 -13.72 8.60 21.43
C LEU A 208 -14.62 7.36 21.31
N ASP A 209 -15.30 7.26 20.16
CA ASP A 209 -16.14 6.13 19.75
C ASP A 209 -17.33 5.82 20.67
N GLN A 210 -17.68 6.77 21.54
CA GLN A 210 -18.98 6.79 22.21
C GLN A 210 -20.10 7.12 21.20
N PRO A 211 -21.36 6.69 21.43
CA PRO A 211 -22.46 6.92 20.49
C PRO A 211 -22.67 8.38 20.07
N ASP A 212 -22.37 9.33 20.97
CA ASP A 212 -22.52 10.77 20.76
C ASP A 212 -21.16 11.48 20.58
N ASP A 213 -20.10 10.77 20.15
CA ASP A 213 -18.77 11.35 19.92
C ASP A 213 -18.86 12.46 18.84
N PRO A 214 -18.70 13.75 19.20
CA PRO A 214 -18.90 14.86 18.28
C PRO A 214 -17.65 15.13 17.42
N THR A 215 -16.60 14.32 17.55
CA THR A 215 -15.31 14.58 16.92
C THR A 215 -15.43 14.52 15.41
N PRO A 216 -15.11 15.62 14.70
CA PRO A 216 -15.12 15.61 13.24
C PRO A 216 -14.12 14.61 12.68
N VAL A 217 -14.53 13.91 11.63
CA VAL A 217 -13.72 12.93 10.92
C VAL A 217 -13.45 13.42 9.49
N CYS A 218 -12.41 12.89 8.85
CA CYS A 218 -12.10 13.19 7.46
C CYS A 218 -13.22 12.65 6.55
N PRO A 219 -13.97 13.51 5.83
CA PRO A 219 -15.10 13.06 5.02
C PRO A 219 -14.68 12.30 3.76
N ALA A 220 -13.40 12.41 3.37
CA ALA A 220 -12.88 11.84 2.13
C ALA A 220 -13.07 10.32 2.06
N PHE A 221 -12.90 9.58 3.15
CA PHE A 221 -13.04 8.12 3.13
C PHE A 221 -14.45 7.67 2.75
N LYS A 222 -15.46 8.34 3.31
CA LYS A 222 -16.85 8.08 2.96
C LYS A 222 -17.13 8.47 1.51
N GLU A 223 -16.60 9.59 1.04
CA GLU A 223 -16.73 10.00 -0.36
C GLU A 223 -16.08 8.98 -1.32
N ILE A 224 -14.90 8.45 -0.97
CA ILE A 224 -14.20 7.40 -1.70
C ILE A 224 -15.05 6.12 -1.73
N GLY A 225 -15.59 5.68 -0.59
CA GLY A 225 -16.45 4.51 -0.52
C GLY A 225 -17.78 4.66 -1.28
N ASP A 226 -18.34 5.87 -1.30
CA ASP A 226 -19.57 6.18 -2.04
C ASP A 226 -19.32 6.21 -3.56
N ARG A 227 -18.14 6.67 -4.02
CA ARG A 227 -17.79 6.77 -5.46
C ARG A 227 -17.22 5.48 -6.05
N TYR A 228 -16.25 4.88 -5.37
CA TYR A 228 -15.43 3.78 -5.91
C TYR A 228 -15.62 2.48 -5.14
N GLY A 229 -16.21 2.51 -3.94
CA GLY A 229 -16.55 1.31 -3.19
C GLY A 229 -17.73 0.52 -3.79
N PRO A 230 -18.03 -0.68 -3.26
CA PRO A 230 -17.25 -1.38 -2.24
C PRO A 230 -15.94 -1.96 -2.82
N PHE A 231 -14.87 -1.92 -2.03
CA PHE A 231 -13.58 -2.53 -2.39
C PHE A 231 -13.53 -4.00 -1.99
N ASP A 232 -12.91 -4.84 -2.81
CA ASP A 232 -12.75 -6.26 -2.50
C ASP A 232 -11.61 -6.48 -1.49
N LEU A 233 -10.57 -5.64 -1.57
CA LEU A 233 -9.44 -5.64 -0.66
C LEU A 233 -8.92 -4.22 -0.42
N ALA A 234 -8.55 -3.91 0.82
CA ALA A 234 -7.96 -2.62 1.18
C ALA A 234 -6.73 -2.77 2.09
N CYS A 235 -5.68 -1.98 1.89
CA CYS A 235 -4.56 -1.86 2.84
C CYS A 235 -4.69 -0.55 3.63
N ILE A 236 -4.74 -0.66 4.96
CA ILE A 236 -5.02 0.48 5.86
C ILE A 236 -4.00 0.48 7.01
N PRO A 237 -3.36 1.63 7.34
CA PRO A 237 -2.34 1.68 8.37
C PRO A 237 -2.97 1.53 9.76
N ILE A 238 -2.26 0.83 10.66
CA ILE A 238 -2.68 0.67 12.06
C ILE A 238 -1.60 1.10 13.06
N GLY A 239 -0.42 1.52 12.61
CA GLY A 239 0.71 1.92 13.45
C GLY A 239 0.99 3.42 13.38
N ALA A 240 2.08 3.84 14.02
CA ALA A 240 2.58 5.21 14.02
C ALA A 240 1.67 6.26 14.69
N TYR A 241 0.84 5.85 15.66
CA TYR A 241 -0.24 6.69 16.17
C TYR A 241 -0.03 7.28 17.57
N SER A 242 1.02 6.88 18.32
CA SER A 242 1.18 7.25 19.72
C SER A 242 2.24 8.34 19.97
N PRO A 243 1.96 9.38 20.78
CA PRO A 243 0.68 9.68 21.42
C PRO A 243 -0.35 10.32 20.46
N ARG A 244 -1.63 10.03 20.69
CA ARG A 244 -2.74 10.43 19.79
C ARG A 244 -2.88 11.94 19.62
N TRP A 245 -2.68 12.73 20.68
CA TRP A 245 -2.77 14.19 20.58
C TRP A 245 -1.65 14.85 19.75
N VAL A 246 -0.66 14.07 19.31
CA VAL A 246 0.39 14.51 18.38
C VAL A 246 0.13 13.92 16.97
N PHE A 247 -0.12 12.61 16.89
CA PHE A 247 -0.11 11.90 15.60
C PHE A 247 -1.48 11.69 14.97
N SER A 248 -2.58 11.82 15.70
CA SER A 248 -3.93 11.59 15.14
C SER A 248 -4.29 12.41 13.88
N PRO A 249 -3.81 13.67 13.69
CA PRO A 249 -4.09 14.39 12.45
C PRO A 249 -3.48 13.72 11.21
N VAL A 250 -2.52 12.82 11.38
CA VAL A 250 -1.72 12.26 10.27
C VAL A 250 -1.60 10.73 10.28
N HIS A 251 -1.92 10.05 11.39
CA HIS A 251 -1.92 8.59 11.51
C HIS A 251 -3.16 8.06 12.24
N CYS A 252 -3.79 7.04 11.67
CA CYS A 252 -4.89 6.29 12.26
C CYS A 252 -4.39 5.46 13.45
N SER A 253 -5.17 5.44 14.53
CA SER A 253 -5.10 4.31 15.46
C SER A 253 -5.80 3.09 14.86
N PRO A 254 -5.67 1.89 15.46
CA PRO A 254 -6.40 0.71 15.00
C PRO A 254 -7.93 0.91 14.99
N GLU A 255 -8.49 1.67 15.92
CA GLU A 255 -9.92 2.00 15.97
C GLU A 255 -10.33 2.90 14.79
N ASP A 256 -9.55 3.94 14.50
CA ASP A 256 -9.73 4.77 13.31
C ASP A 256 -9.60 3.96 12.02
N ALA A 257 -8.66 3.01 11.96
CA ALA A 257 -8.48 2.15 10.80
C ALA A 257 -9.71 1.29 10.51
N VAL A 258 -10.40 0.79 11.55
CA VAL A 258 -11.69 0.08 11.38
C VAL A 258 -12.77 1.02 10.85
N ARG A 259 -12.79 2.30 11.26
CA ARG A 259 -13.70 3.30 10.68
C ARG A 259 -13.39 3.56 9.20
N VAL A 260 -12.12 3.68 8.82
CA VAL A 260 -11.72 3.81 7.42
C VAL A 260 -12.20 2.60 6.62
N HIS A 261 -12.00 1.37 7.13
CA HIS A 261 -12.49 0.13 6.49
C HIS A 261 -14.00 0.20 6.18
N GLU A 262 -14.80 0.69 7.12
CA GLU A 262 -16.25 0.87 6.95
C GLU A 262 -16.59 1.97 5.94
N ASP A 263 -15.96 3.14 6.07
CA ASP A 263 -16.25 4.32 5.25
C ASP A 263 -15.88 4.09 3.78
N VAL A 264 -14.76 3.41 3.50
CA VAL A 264 -14.42 3.00 2.13
C VAL A 264 -15.23 1.78 1.65
N ARG A 265 -16.03 1.17 2.52
CA ARG A 265 -16.84 -0.02 2.25
C ARG A 265 -15.99 -1.21 1.76
N ALA A 266 -14.86 -1.44 2.41
CA ALA A 266 -14.00 -2.57 2.10
C ALA A 266 -14.64 -3.87 2.61
N ARG A 267 -14.64 -4.91 1.77
CA ARG A 267 -15.09 -6.27 2.17
C ARG A 267 -14.07 -6.95 3.06
N LYS A 268 -12.79 -6.75 2.73
CA LYS A 268 -11.66 -7.24 3.50
C LYS A 268 -10.54 -6.20 3.54
N SER A 269 -9.87 -6.09 4.67
CA SER A 269 -8.70 -5.22 4.82
C SER A 269 -7.48 -5.96 5.35
N VAL A 270 -6.31 -5.40 5.07
CA VAL A 270 -5.01 -5.87 5.55
C VAL A 270 -4.29 -4.73 6.25
N ALA A 271 -3.82 -5.01 7.46
CA ALA A 271 -3.16 -4.03 8.30
C ALA A 271 -1.73 -3.76 7.83
N MET A 272 -1.35 -2.49 7.81
CA MET A 272 -0.01 -2.05 7.39
C MET A 272 0.59 -1.01 8.33
N HIS A 273 1.80 -0.55 8.02
CA HIS A 273 2.53 0.51 8.75
C HIS A 273 2.86 0.17 10.21
N TRP A 274 2.91 -1.13 10.54
CA TRP A 274 3.22 -1.60 11.89
C TRP A 274 4.31 -2.66 11.86
N GLY A 275 4.95 -2.88 13.01
CA GLY A 275 5.84 -4.01 13.22
C GLY A 275 7.13 -4.04 12.37
N THR A 276 7.48 -2.96 11.68
CA THR A 276 8.64 -2.97 10.76
C THR A 276 9.68 -1.92 11.13
N PHE A 277 9.23 -0.72 11.48
CA PHE A 277 10.04 0.37 12.05
C PHE A 277 9.42 0.81 13.37
N ILE A 278 10.24 1.41 14.25
CA ILE A 278 9.76 2.13 15.44
C ILE A 278 9.74 3.60 15.06
N LEU A 279 8.55 4.15 14.83
CA LEU A 279 8.36 5.54 14.39
C LEU A 279 7.80 6.45 15.51
N THR A 280 7.17 5.82 16.50
CA THR A 280 6.38 6.45 17.57
C THR A 280 6.42 5.58 18.84
N ASP A 281 5.67 5.96 19.87
CA ASP A 281 5.82 5.42 21.22
C ASP A 281 5.05 4.11 21.49
N GLU A 282 4.17 3.64 20.60
CA GLU A 282 3.42 2.40 20.84
C GLU A 282 4.31 1.16 20.83
N THR A 283 3.91 0.14 21.59
CA THR A 283 4.64 -1.14 21.60
C THR A 283 4.33 -1.95 20.33
N LEU A 284 5.27 -2.79 19.91
CA LEU A 284 5.17 -3.51 18.62
C LEU A 284 3.94 -4.41 18.47
N ASN A 285 3.42 -4.96 19.57
CA ASN A 285 2.29 -5.87 19.57
C ASN A 285 0.95 -5.17 19.87
N GLU A 286 0.98 -3.91 20.31
CA GLU A 286 -0.23 -3.16 20.63
C GLU A 286 -1.15 -2.94 19.41
N PRO A 287 -0.65 -2.60 18.20
CA PRO A 287 -1.53 -2.35 17.06
C PRO A 287 -2.43 -3.54 16.67
N PRO A 288 -1.93 -4.78 16.51
CA PRO A 288 -2.78 -5.94 16.24
C PRO A 288 -3.79 -6.25 17.34
N GLU A 289 -3.39 -6.12 18.61
CA GLU A 289 -4.26 -6.38 19.77
C GLU A 289 -5.43 -5.40 19.80
N ARG A 290 -5.14 -4.12 19.60
CA ARG A 290 -6.17 -3.06 19.51
C ARG A 290 -7.03 -3.20 18.27
N LEU A 291 -6.48 -3.61 17.12
CA LEU A 291 -7.26 -3.89 15.92
C LEU A 291 -8.30 -4.97 16.19
N ALA A 292 -7.89 -6.10 16.80
CA ALA A 292 -8.81 -7.19 17.13
C ALA A 292 -9.92 -6.74 18.10
N ALA A 293 -9.58 -5.92 19.10
CA ALA A 293 -10.56 -5.34 20.02
C ALA A 293 -11.53 -4.39 19.31
N ALA A 294 -11.02 -3.51 18.43
CA ALA A 294 -11.81 -2.56 17.66
C ALA A 294 -12.82 -3.25 16.74
N LEU A 295 -12.40 -4.29 16.02
CA LEU A 295 -13.29 -5.10 15.17
C LEU A 295 -14.42 -5.73 15.99
N LYS A 296 -14.07 -6.36 17.12
CA LYS A 296 -15.04 -6.97 18.03
C LYS A 296 -16.04 -5.96 18.55
N ASN A 297 -15.58 -4.79 18.97
CA ASN A 297 -16.44 -3.71 19.50
C ASN A 297 -17.42 -3.18 18.45
N ARG A 298 -17.06 -3.24 17.17
CA ARG A 298 -17.90 -2.80 16.05
C ARG A 298 -18.68 -3.93 15.37
N GLY A 299 -18.62 -5.14 15.91
CA GLY A 299 -19.39 -6.29 15.42
C GLY A 299 -18.88 -6.92 14.13
N HIS A 300 -17.64 -6.64 13.73
CA HIS A 300 -17.01 -7.26 12.57
C HIS A 300 -16.47 -8.65 12.88
N GLN A 301 -16.40 -9.50 11.85
CA GLN A 301 -15.68 -10.77 11.95
C GLN A 301 -14.17 -10.51 12.07
N PRO A 302 -13.41 -11.34 12.81
CA PRO A 302 -11.97 -11.15 12.97
C PRO A 302 -11.18 -11.14 11.66
N ASP A 303 -11.68 -11.79 10.61
CA ASP A 303 -11.04 -11.89 9.31
C ASP A 303 -11.48 -10.80 8.31
N ALA A 304 -12.39 -9.89 8.71
CA ALA A 304 -12.77 -8.73 7.91
C ALA A 304 -11.61 -7.73 7.77
N PHE A 305 -10.72 -7.65 8.76
CA PHE A 305 -9.51 -6.83 8.72
C PHE A 305 -8.37 -7.56 9.44
N SER A 306 -7.44 -8.13 8.67
CA SER A 306 -6.43 -9.05 9.20
C SER A 306 -5.04 -8.43 9.22
N THR A 307 -4.21 -8.88 10.16
CA THR A 307 -2.75 -8.75 10.06
C THR A 307 -2.17 -9.88 9.22
N MET A 308 -0.95 -9.70 8.71
CA MET A 308 -0.20 -10.72 8.00
C MET A 308 1.19 -10.85 8.61
N ASP A 309 1.88 -11.96 8.38
CA ASP A 309 3.32 -12.06 8.60
C ASP A 309 4.07 -11.45 7.41
N ILE A 310 5.24 -10.87 7.66
CA ILE A 310 6.09 -10.33 6.59
C ILE A 310 6.51 -11.47 5.66
N GLY A 311 6.25 -11.30 4.36
CA GLY A 311 6.48 -12.31 3.33
C GLY A 311 5.31 -13.26 3.11
N ALA A 312 4.27 -13.22 3.97
CA ALA A 312 3.06 -13.98 3.73
C ALA A 312 2.27 -13.41 2.55
N THR A 313 1.58 -14.31 1.87
CA THR A 313 0.68 -13.99 0.75
C THR A 313 -0.73 -14.39 1.12
N MET A 314 -1.69 -13.53 0.83
CA MET A 314 -3.11 -13.85 0.88
C MET A 314 -3.76 -13.66 -0.48
N VAL A 315 -4.86 -14.37 -0.69
CA VAL A 315 -5.70 -14.24 -1.87
C VAL A 315 -7.03 -13.64 -1.40
N ALA A 316 -7.47 -12.56 -2.03
CA ALA A 316 -8.77 -11.99 -1.74
C ALA A 316 -9.87 -12.99 -2.13
N PRO A 317 -10.99 -13.05 -1.39
CA PRO A 317 -12.11 -13.91 -1.76
C PRO A 317 -12.53 -13.64 -3.21
N ALA A 318 -12.83 -14.69 -3.97
CA ALA A 318 -13.40 -14.53 -5.30
C ALA A 318 -14.72 -13.76 -5.18
N THR A 319 -14.86 -12.69 -5.95
CA THR A 319 -16.08 -11.88 -6.00
C THR A 319 -16.75 -12.08 -7.33
N GLU A 320 -18.08 -12.15 -7.35
CA GLU A 320 -18.78 -12.25 -8.63
C GLU A 320 -18.40 -11.07 -9.54
N PRO A 321 -18.25 -11.30 -10.85
CA PRO A 321 -17.94 -10.25 -11.80
C PRO A 321 -18.97 -9.12 -11.69
N ARG A 322 -18.51 -7.89 -11.51
CA ARG A 322 -19.39 -6.71 -11.60
C ARG A 322 -19.43 -6.26 -13.04
N SER A 323 -20.61 -5.87 -13.55
CA SER A 323 -20.67 -5.22 -14.87
C SER A 323 -19.77 -3.99 -14.83
N ALA A 324 -18.83 -3.92 -15.76
CA ALA A 324 -17.99 -2.76 -15.95
C ALA A 324 -18.85 -1.66 -16.59
N ASP A 325 -19.53 -0.86 -15.78
CA ASP A 325 -19.98 0.45 -16.21
C ASP A 325 -18.74 1.37 -16.14
N LEU A 326 -17.91 1.28 -17.19
CA LEU A 326 -16.86 2.25 -17.53
C LEU A 326 -17.44 3.31 -18.47
#